data_AF-A0A934HE94-F1
#
_entry.id   AF-A0A934HE94-F1
#
_cell.length_a   1.000
_cell.length_b   1.000
_cell.length_c   1.000
_cell.angle_alpha   90.00
_cell.angle_beta   90.00
_cell.angle_gamma   90.00
#
_symmetry.space_group_name_H-M   'P 1'
#
loop_
_entity.id
_entity.type
_entity.pdbx_description
1 polymer ?
#
loop_
_entity_poly.entity_id
_entity_poly.type
_entity_poly.pdbx_seq_one_letter_code
_entity_poly.pdbx_strand_id
1 'polypeptide(L)'
;MPWLVCPHCGDQIYAELVSAERPSSHRVGIGDLPAPAFAILTSAPETFRNGGVLPVRAWLGLTPYKSVASVYVGLRALEKAGFVRAVAYGQRKQYAGTPKLKDFSVA
;
A
#
# COMPACT_ATOMS: atom_id res chain seq x y z
N MET A 1 39.44 -41.92 -6.91
CA MET A 1 38.62 -41.48 -8.07
C MET A 1 38.69 -39.96 -8.11
N PRO A 2 39.20 -39.36 -9.19
CA PRO A 2 39.71 -37.99 -9.20
C PRO A 2 38.58 -36.95 -9.30
N TRP A 3 38.70 -35.88 -8.52
CA TRP A 3 37.86 -34.70 -8.54
C TRP A 3 38.38 -33.79 -9.66
N LEU A 4 37.58 -33.60 -10.71
CA LEU A 4 37.87 -32.62 -11.76
C LEU A 4 37.76 -31.22 -11.16
N VAL A 5 38.91 -30.64 -10.86
CA VAL A 5 39.07 -29.19 -10.78
C VAL A 5 38.95 -28.68 -12.22
N CYS A 6 37.97 -27.81 -12.50
CA CYS A 6 37.98 -26.98 -13.71
C CYS A 6 38.78 -25.72 -13.40
N PRO A 7 40.02 -25.57 -13.91
CA PRO A 7 40.74 -24.33 -13.82
C PRO A 7 40.25 -23.44 -14.98
N HIS A 8 39.89 -22.19 -14.67
CA HIS A 8 39.93 -21.09 -15.64
C HIS A 8 38.75 -20.91 -16.64
N CYS A 9 37.51 -20.88 -16.16
CA CYS A 9 36.43 -20.02 -16.69
C CYS A 9 35.59 -19.61 -15.47
N GLY A 10 35.64 -18.40 -14.92
CA GLY A 10 35.57 -17.11 -15.60
C GLY A 10 34.11 -16.77 -15.86
N ASP A 11 33.43 -16.26 -14.82
CA ASP A 11 32.22 -15.41 -14.83
C ASP A 11 31.03 -15.77 -15.74
N GLN A 12 29.81 -15.74 -15.15
CA GLN A 12 28.50 -15.53 -15.80
C GLN A 12 27.60 -16.72 -16.24
N ILE A 13 26.47 -16.79 -15.51
CA ILE A 13 25.08 -17.06 -15.93
C ILE A 13 24.62 -18.52 -16.05
N TYR A 14 23.72 -18.90 -15.14
CA TYR A 14 22.36 -19.46 -15.38
C TYR A 14 21.72 -19.58 -13.98
N ALA A 15 21.05 -18.57 -13.43
CA ALA A 15 19.68 -18.13 -13.75
C ALA A 15 18.66 -19.28 -13.73
N GLU A 16 17.63 -19.06 -12.90
CA GLU A 16 16.32 -19.72 -12.87
C GLU A 16 16.19 -21.07 -12.15
N LEU A 17 15.05 -21.16 -11.46
CA LEU A 17 14.43 -22.36 -10.88
C LEU A 17 14.91 -22.74 -9.48
N VAL A 18 14.35 -22.03 -8.50
CA VAL A 18 13.52 -22.58 -7.40
C VAL A 18 13.53 -21.55 -6.26
N SER A 19 12.67 -20.55 -6.39
CA SER A 19 12.10 -19.87 -5.24
C SER A 19 10.68 -19.54 -5.64
N ALA A 20 9.84 -20.54 -5.41
CA ALA A 20 8.40 -20.46 -5.53
C ALA A 20 7.90 -19.13 -4.96
N GLU A 21 7.25 -18.36 -5.83
CA GLU A 21 6.00 -17.64 -5.59
C GLU A 21 5.52 -17.68 -4.13
N ARG A 22 6.15 -16.89 -3.28
CA ARG A 22 5.38 -16.11 -2.31
C ARG A 22 5.06 -14.82 -3.04
N PRO A 23 3.78 -14.44 -3.20
CA PRO A 23 3.50 -13.06 -3.55
C PRO A 23 4.25 -12.24 -2.52
N SER A 24 5.18 -11.42 -2.99
CA SER A 24 5.87 -10.41 -2.18
C SER A 24 4.78 -9.53 -1.60
N SER A 25 4.24 -9.98 -0.48
CA SER A 25 3.34 -9.26 0.39
C SER A 25 4.15 -8.03 0.71
N HIS A 26 3.85 -6.95 -0.01
CA HIS A 26 4.34 -5.62 0.23
C HIS A 26 3.80 -5.27 1.62
N ARG A 27 4.44 -5.82 2.66
CA ARG A 27 4.38 -5.36 4.03
C ARG A 27 5.11 -4.02 4.01
N VAL A 28 4.46 -3.04 3.38
CA VAL A 28 4.66 -1.64 3.75
C VAL A 28 4.56 -1.65 5.26
N GLY A 29 5.60 -1.19 5.94
CA GLY A 29 5.63 -1.17 7.40
C GLY A 29 4.43 -0.42 7.94
N ILE A 30 3.34 -1.13 8.23
CA ILE A 30 2.07 -0.60 8.75
C ILE A 30 2.35 0.06 10.11
N GLY A 31 3.42 -0.38 10.79
CA GLY A 31 3.87 0.15 12.08
C GLY A 31 4.29 1.63 12.07
N ASP A 32 4.54 2.24 10.90
CA ASP A 32 4.85 3.67 10.80
C ASP A 32 3.62 4.52 10.40
N LEU A 33 2.48 3.88 10.12
CA LEU A 33 1.27 4.63 9.79
C LEU A 33 0.72 5.32 11.04
N PRO A 34 0.45 6.64 10.97
CA PRO A 34 -0.15 7.34 12.10
C PRO A 34 -1.54 6.75 12.39
N ALA A 35 -1.96 6.77 13.65
CA ALA A 35 -3.30 6.31 14.08
C ALA A 35 -4.46 6.72 13.15
N PRO A 36 -4.54 7.97 12.65
CA PRO A 36 -5.57 8.35 11.67
C PRO A 36 -5.49 7.62 10.33
N ALA A 37 -4.30 7.28 9.82
CA ALA A 37 -4.16 6.50 8.60
C ALA A 37 -4.67 5.07 8.82
N PHE A 38 -4.34 4.46 9.95
CA PHE A 38 -4.81 3.12 10.29
C PHE A 38 -6.34 3.06 10.41
N ALA A 39 -6.95 4.02 11.11
CA ALA A 39 -8.40 4.11 11.21
C ALA A 39 -9.10 4.31 9.85
N ILE A 40 -8.49 5.07 8.94
CA ILE A 40 -9.01 5.23 7.58
C ILE A 40 -8.92 3.91 6.81
N LEU A 41 -7.83 3.15 6.94
CA LEU A 41 -7.69 1.83 6.30
C LEU A 41 -8.75 0.84 6.81
N THR A 42 -8.95 0.77 8.12
CA THR A 42 -9.91 -0.17 8.73
C THR A 42 -11.36 0.23 8.44
N SER A 43 -11.69 1.52 8.46
CA SER A 43 -13.02 2.04 8.15
C SER A 43 -13.30 2.26 6.66
N ALA A 44 -12.34 2.01 5.77
CA ALA A 44 -12.52 2.23 4.33
C ALA A 44 -13.62 1.31 3.77
N PRO A 45 -14.71 1.86 3.21
CA PRO A 45 -15.78 1.04 2.65
C PRO A 45 -15.30 0.30 1.41
N GLU A 46 -15.92 -0.84 1.09
CA GLU A 46 -15.55 -1.65 -0.08
C GLU A 46 -15.56 -0.85 -1.38
N THR A 47 -16.51 0.07 -1.56
CA THR A 47 -16.55 0.95 -2.73
C THR A 47 -15.25 1.73 -2.90
N PHE A 48 -14.67 2.23 -1.81
CA PHE A 48 -13.40 2.95 -1.83
C PHE A 48 -12.21 2.00 -2.07
N ARG A 49 -12.22 0.82 -1.44
CA ARG A 49 -11.18 -0.21 -1.66
C ARG A 49 -11.15 -0.72 -3.11
N ASN A 50 -12.29 -0.73 -3.79
CA ASN A 50 -12.41 -1.09 -5.20
C ASN A 50 -12.07 0.05 -6.18
N GLY A 51 -11.38 1.11 -5.70
CA GLY A 51 -10.95 2.24 -6.54
C GLY A 51 -11.94 3.41 -6.58
N GLY A 52 -12.99 3.36 -5.76
CA GLY A 52 -13.91 4.47 -5.58
C GLY A 52 -13.24 5.71 -4.98
N VAL A 53 -13.94 6.82 -5.10
CA VAL A 53 -13.46 8.15 -4.67
C VAL A 53 -14.31 8.62 -3.49
N LEU A 54 -13.65 9.12 -2.44
CA LEU A 54 -14.32 9.70 -1.28
C LEU A 54 -13.82 11.12 -1.00
N PRO A 55 -14.73 12.08 -0.73
CA PRO A 55 -14.35 13.40 -0.26
C PRO A 55 -13.85 13.33 1.18
N VAL A 56 -12.95 14.23 1.55
CA VAL A 56 -12.35 14.28 2.91
C VAL A 56 -13.41 14.36 4.02
N ARG A 57 -14.52 15.06 3.80
CA ARG A 57 -15.61 15.18 4.78
C ARG A 57 -16.32 13.84 5.05
N ALA A 58 -16.41 12.93 4.09
CA ALA A 58 -17.06 11.64 4.31
C ALA A 58 -16.34 10.82 5.39
N TRP A 59 -15.01 10.94 5.48
CA TRP A 59 -14.21 10.24 6.48
C TRP A 59 -14.48 10.67 7.93
N LEU A 60 -15.03 11.87 8.16
CA LEU A 60 -15.43 12.31 9.50
C LEU A 60 -16.62 11.52 10.07
N GLY A 61 -17.44 10.97 9.17
CA GLY A 61 -18.56 10.09 9.50
C GLY A 61 -18.15 8.61 9.61
N LEU A 62 -17.05 8.22 8.98
CA LEU A 62 -16.57 6.83 8.92
C LEU A 62 -15.49 6.51 9.97
N THR A 63 -14.83 7.54 10.50
CA THR A 63 -13.73 7.39 11.47
C THR A 63 -14.08 8.09 12.79
N PRO A 64 -13.42 7.72 13.90
CA PRO A 64 -13.61 8.42 15.18
C PRO A 64 -13.09 9.87 15.15
N TYR A 65 -12.34 10.26 14.11
CA TYR A 65 -11.76 11.60 14.00
C TYR A 65 -12.80 12.63 13.56
N LYS A 66 -13.05 13.63 14.42
CA LYS A 66 -13.99 14.73 14.14
C LYS A 66 -13.33 15.98 13.53
N SER A 67 -12.01 15.95 13.36
CA SER A 67 -11.26 17.03 12.72
C SER A 67 -10.82 16.65 11.31
N VAL A 68 -11.13 17.54 10.35
CA VAL A 68 -10.67 17.44 8.95
C VAL A 68 -9.14 17.37 8.87
N ALA A 69 -8.43 18.07 9.75
CA ALA A 69 -6.97 18.06 9.79
C ALA A 69 -6.41 16.66 10.11
N SER A 70 -6.98 15.97 11.10
CA SER A 70 -6.58 14.61 11.47
C SER A 70 -6.82 13.62 10.34
N VAL A 71 -7.95 13.74 9.64
CA VAL A 71 -8.24 12.95 8.44
C VAL A 71 -7.22 13.22 7.34
N TYR A 72 -6.87 14.48 7.09
CA TYR A 72 -5.85 14.83 6.10
C TYR A 72 -4.48 14.24 6.44
N VAL A 73 -4.06 14.25 7.71
CA VAL A 73 -2.81 13.61 8.15
C VAL A 73 -2.83 12.13 7.79
N GLY A 74 -3.94 11.44 8.08
CA GLY A 74 -4.10 10.03 7.72
C GLY A 74 -4.07 9.79 6.22
N LEU A 75 -4.88 10.52 5.44
CA LEU A 75 -4.94 10.39 3.99
C LEU A 75 -3.60 10.70 3.32
N ARG A 76 -2.84 11.70 3.80
CA ARG A 76 -1.50 12.01 3.29
C ARG A 76 -0.50 10.89 3.57
N ALA A 77 -0.56 10.28 4.75
CA ALA A 77 0.31 9.16 5.08
C ALA A 77 0.00 7.94 4.20
N LEU A 78 -1.29 7.67 3.97
CA LEU A 78 -1.72 6.63 3.02
C LEU A 78 -1.34 6.93 1.57
N GLU A 79 -1.38 8.20 1.18
CA GLU A 79 -0.95 8.66 -0.14
C GLU A 79 0.54 8.43 -0.34
N LYS A 80 1.37 8.83 0.64
CA LYS A 80 2.82 8.56 0.64
C LYS A 80 3.13 7.06 0.60
N ALA A 81 2.34 6.26 1.30
CA ALA A 81 2.45 4.81 1.30
C ALA A 81 1.89 4.14 0.02
N GLY A 82 1.24 4.90 -0.87
CA GLY A 82 0.70 4.44 -2.14
C GLY A 82 -0.63 3.67 -2.04
N PHE A 83 -1.32 3.72 -0.89
CA PHE A 83 -2.64 3.09 -0.69
C PHE A 83 -3.78 3.94 -1.26
N VAL A 84 -3.61 5.25 -1.30
CA VAL A 84 -4.57 6.19 -1.89
C VAL A 84 -3.85 7.15 -2.82
N ARG A 85 -4.59 7.79 -3.71
CA ARG A 85 -4.09 8.89 -4.53
C ARG A 85 -5.00 10.10 -4.39
N ALA A 86 -4.44 11.30 -4.32
CA ALA A 86 -5.23 12.51 -4.44
C ALA A 86 -5.72 12.68 -5.89
N VAL A 87 -7.00 13.02 -6.04
CA VAL A 87 -7.63 13.33 -7.32
C VAL A 87 -8.21 14.74 -7.21
N ALA A 88 -7.91 15.58 -8.20
CA ALA A 88 -8.48 16.92 -8.28
C ALA A 88 -9.96 16.80 -8.66
N TYR A 89 -10.84 17.41 -7.85
CA TYR A 89 -12.27 17.51 -8.14
C TYR A 89 -12.71 18.96 -8.02
N GLY A 90 -12.62 19.69 -9.14
CA GLY A 90 -12.78 21.14 -9.18
C GLY A 90 -11.80 21.83 -8.23
N GLN A 91 -12.33 22.66 -7.33
CA GLN A 91 -11.54 23.38 -6.30
C GLN A 91 -11.23 22.53 -5.05
N ARG A 92 -11.64 21.25 -5.02
CA ARG A 92 -11.50 20.38 -3.84
C ARG A 92 -10.61 19.18 -4.13
N LYS A 93 -9.91 18.71 -3.10
CA LYS A 93 -9.16 17.44 -3.13
C LYS A 93 -10.07 16.29 -2.71
N GLN A 94 -10.15 15.28 -3.55
CA GLN A 94 -10.72 13.98 -3.21
C GLN A 94 -9.60 12.94 -3.18
N TYR A 95 -9.86 11.81 -2.54
CA TYR A 95 -8.91 10.70 -2.53
C TYR A 95 -9.57 9.50 -3.19
N ALA A 96 -8.79 8.71 -3.92
CA ALA A 96 -9.21 7.46 -4.53
C ALA A 96 -8.37 6.33 -3.97
N GLY A 97 -8.98 5.17 -3.70
CA GLY A 97 -8.25 3.96 -3.37
C GLY A 97 -7.38 3.49 -4.56
N THR A 98 -6.19 2.98 -4.28
CA THR A 98 -5.34 2.33 -5.29
C THR A 98 -5.51 0.80 -5.23
N PRO A 99 -5.05 0.04 -6.24
CA PRO A 99 -5.06 -1.43 -6.18
C PRO A 99 -4.37 -1.97 -4.91
N LYS A 100 -3.32 -1.28 -4.44
CA LYS A 100 -2.59 -1.62 -3.22
C LYS A 100 -3.47 -1.64 -1.96
N LEU A 101 -4.55 -0.85 -1.94
CA LEU A 101 -5.52 -0.87 -0.85
C LEU A 101 -6.43 -2.10 -0.90
N LYS A 102 -6.70 -2.65 -2.09
CA LYS A 102 -7.49 -3.87 -2.27
C LYS A 102 -6.73 -5.10 -1.76
N ASP A 103 -5.43 -5.17 -2.03
CA ASP A 103 -4.54 -6.22 -1.52
C ASP A 103 -4.25 -6.08 -0.02
N PHE A 104 -4.61 -4.95 0.59
CA PHE A 104 -4.47 -4.74 2.02
C PHE A 104 -5.59 -5.43 2.79
N SER A 105 -5.33 -6.67 3.21
CA SER A 105 -6.15 -7.38 4.18
C SER A 105 -5.50 -7.28 5.56
N VAL A 106 -6.25 -6.79 6.55
CA VAL A 106 -5.84 -6.88 7.96
C VAL A 106 -6.06 -8.35 8.35
N ALA A 107 -4.97 -9.09 8.45
CA ALA A 107 -4.95 -10.46 8.95
C ALA A 107 -5.21 -10.51 10.47
#